data_AF-A2T7W0-F1
#
_entry.id   AF-A2T7W0-F1
#
_cell.length_a   1.000
_cell.length_b   1.000
_cell.length_c   1.000
_cell.angle_alpha   90.00
_cell.angle_beta   90.00
_cell.angle_gamma   90.00
#
_symmetry.space_group_name_H-M   'P 1'
#
loop_
_entity.id
_entity.type
_entity.pdbx_description
1 polymer ?
#
loop_
_entity_poly.entity_id
_entity_poly.type
_entity_poly.pdbx_seq_one_letter_code
_entity_poly.pdbx_strand_id
1 'polypeptide(L)' 'KLYKTIAHVRGHRRVHSDERPYPCPECGKRYKTKNAQQVHFRTHLEEKPHVCQ' A
#
# COMPACT_ATOMS: atom_id res chain seq x y z
N LYS A 1 9.17 3.54 -20.47
CA LYS A 1 10.48 4.12 -20.06
C LYS A 1 11.44 2.96 -19.77
N LEU A 2 12.34 2.66 -20.70
CA LEU A 2 13.27 1.53 -20.65
C LEU A 2 14.47 1.90 -19.77
N TYR A 3 14.58 1.31 -18.58
CA TYR A 3 15.67 1.59 -17.66
C TYR A 3 16.91 0.73 -17.99
N LYS A 4 17.90 1.30 -18.67
CA LYS A 4 19.21 0.68 -18.96
C LYS A 4 20.16 0.81 -17.76
N THR A 5 19.95 0.09 -16.66
CA THR A 5 20.99 -0.36 -15.67
C THR A 5 20.35 -0.91 -14.39
N ILE A 6 20.82 -2.07 -13.91
CA ILE A 6 20.35 -2.72 -12.67
C ILE A 6 20.60 -1.83 -11.44
N ALA A 7 21.70 -1.06 -11.42
CA ALA A 7 21.99 -0.11 -10.36
C ALA A 7 20.93 1.00 -10.26
N HIS A 8 20.46 1.49 -11.40
CA HIS A 8 19.40 2.50 -11.47
C HIS A 8 18.05 1.92 -11.04
N VAL A 9 17.79 0.63 -11.28
CA VAL A 9 16.60 -0.07 -10.77
C VAL A 9 16.61 -0.20 -9.25
N ARG A 10 17.77 -0.51 -8.64
CA ARG A 10 17.87 -0.57 -7.17
C ARG A 10 17.65 0.81 -6.53
N GLY A 11 18.20 1.87 -7.13
CA GLY A 11 17.95 3.25 -6.69
C GLY A 11 16.50 3.68 -6.90
N HIS A 12 15.92 3.37 -8.06
CA HIS A 12 14.52 3.65 -8.37
C HIS A 12 13.55 2.90 -7.44
N ARG A 13 13.84 1.63 -7.09
CA ARG A 13 13.08 0.89 -6.07
C ARG A 13 13.22 1.47 -4.67
N ARG A 14 14.36 2.08 -4.31
CA ARG A 14 14.53 2.77 -3.02
C ARG A 14 13.68 4.03 -2.91
N VAL A 15 13.48 4.78 -3.99
CA VAL A 15 12.63 5.98 -3.97
C VAL A 15 11.14 5.62 -3.88
N HIS A 16 10.73 4.47 -4.42
CA HIS A 16 9.39 3.90 -4.14
C HIS A 16 9.27 3.27 -2.75
N SER A 17 10.36 3.21 -1.99
CA SER A 17 10.41 2.79 -0.59
C SER A 17 10.08 3.98 0.32
N ASP A 18 8.96 4.65 0.06
CA ASP A 18 8.11 5.15 1.16
C ASP A 18 7.77 3.91 1.99
N GLU A 19 8.70 3.50 2.87
CA GLU A 19 8.61 2.36 3.77
C GLU A 19 7.57 2.68 4.82
N ARG A 20 6.34 2.62 4.34
CA ARG A 20 5.13 2.58 5.11
C ARG A 20 4.94 1.09 5.38
N PRO A 21 5.30 0.61 6.59
CA PRO A 21 5.33 -0.82 6.91
C PRO A 21 3.92 -1.41 6.99
N TYR A 22 2.88 -0.57 6.92
CA TYR A 22 1.49 -0.98 6.98
C TYR A 22 0.82 -0.82 5.59
N PRO A 23 0.96 -1.81 4.68
CA PRO A 23 0.17 -1.86 3.46
C PRO A 23 -1.29 -2.26 3.76
N CYS A 24 -2.21 -1.71 3.00
CA CYS A 24 -3.59 -2.17 2.93
C CYS A 24 -3.65 -3.44 2.06
N PRO A 25 -4.24 -4.55 2.53
CA PRO A 25 -4.31 -5.79 1.77
C PRO A 25 -5.25 -5.72 0.55
N GLU A 26 -6.27 -4.85 0.57
CA GLU A 26 -7.25 -4.75 -0.53
C GLU A 26 -6.73 -3.95 -1.73
N CYS A 27 -6.10 -2.79 -1.49
CA CYS A 27 -5.71 -1.86 -2.55
C CYS A 27 -4.21 -1.56 -2.60
N GLY A 28 -3.41 -2.13 -1.72
CA GLY A 28 -1.96 -1.91 -1.67
C GLY A 28 -1.51 -0.52 -1.19
N LYS A 29 -2.43 0.38 -0.80
CA LYS A 29 -2.07 1.68 -0.21
C LYS A 29 -1.26 1.48 1.05
N ARG A 30 -0.17 2.21 1.20
CA ARG A 30 0.73 2.09 2.36
C ARG A 30 0.50 3.22 3.35
N TYR A 31 0.60 2.91 4.65
CA TYR A 31 0.43 3.85 5.77
C TYR A 31 1.63 3.83 6.71
N LYS A 32 1.90 4.97 7.35
CA LYS A 32 3.00 5.12 8.32
C LYS A 32 2.71 4.41 9.65
N THR A 33 1.44 4.21 10.01
CA THR A 33 1.00 3.60 11.27
C THR A 33 -0.08 2.57 11.04
N LYS A 34 -0.16 1.57 11.95
CA LYS A 34 -1.22 0.55 11.95
C LYS A 34 -2.61 1.19 12.07
N ASN A 35 -2.75 2.20 12.93
CA ASN A 35 -4.04 2.88 13.13
C ASN A 35 -4.55 3.53 11.83
N ALA A 36 -3.68 4.21 11.08
CA ALA A 36 -4.07 4.83 9.81
C ALA A 36 -4.42 3.78 8.73
N GLN A 37 -3.70 2.65 8.71
CA GLN A 37 -4.03 1.52 7.84
C GLN A 37 -5.37 0.89 8.22
N GLN A 38 -5.66 0.75 9.51
CA GLN A 38 -6.87 0.11 10.02
C GLN A 38 -8.11 0.98 9.80
N VAL A 39 -8.04 2.28 10.05
CA VAL A 39 -9.12 3.23 9.73
C VAL A 39 -9.42 3.20 8.23
N HIS A 40 -8.39 3.17 7.39
CA HIS A 40 -8.61 2.99 5.96
C HIS A 40 -9.18 1.63 5.59
N PHE A 41 -8.73 0.54 6.22
CA PHE A 41 -9.25 -0.80 5.94
C PHE A 41 -10.75 -0.89 6.23
N ARG A 42 -11.26 -0.15 7.21
CA ARG A 42 -12.70 -0.04 7.48
C ARG A 42 -13.49 0.56 6.32
N THR A 43 -12.94 1.50 5.55
CA THR A 43 -13.65 2.05 4.38
C THR A 43 -13.88 0.99 3.31
N HIS A 44 -12.98 0.01 3.16
CA HIS A 44 -13.20 -1.12 2.26
C HIS A 44 -14.26 -2.08 2.79
N LEU A 45 -14.38 -2.21 4.11
CA LEU A 45 -15.43 -3.02 4.74
C LEU A 45 -16.80 -2.34 4.68
N GLU A 46 -16.85 -1.01 4.66
CA GLU A 46 -18.09 -0.23 4.47
C GLU A 46 -18.52 -0.21 2.99
N GLU A 47 -17.58 -0.31 2.06
CA GLU A 47 -17.82 -0.54 0.62
C GLU A 47 -18.16 -2.01 0.30
N LYS A 48 -17.78 -2.93 1.19
CA LYS A 48 -18.22 -4.32 1.11
C LYS A 48 -19.62 -4.37 1.71
N PRO A 49 -20.66 -4.72 0.94
CA PRO A 49 -22.02 -4.71 1.46
C PRO A 49 -22.03 -5.57 2.71
N HIS A 50 -22.67 -5.08 3.77
CA HIS A 50 -23.11 -5.88 4.89
C HIS A 50 -23.86 -7.10 4.33
N VAL A 51 -23.15 -8.20 4.07
CA VAL A 51 -23.78 -9.50 3.85
C VAL A 51 -24.15 -9.95 5.24
N CYS A 52 -25.34 -9.53 5.66
CA CYS A 52 -26.06 -10.14 6.75
C CYS A 52 -26.30 -11.59 6.35
N GLN A 53 -25.79 -12.54 7.12
CA GLN A 53 -26.14 -13.94 7.05
C GLN A 53 -26.91 -14.32 8.31
#